data_AF-B4EMF7-F1
#
_entry.id   AF-B4EMF7-F1
#
_cell.length_a   1.000
_cell.length_b   1.000
_cell.length_c   1.000
_cell.angle_alpha   90.00
_cell.angle_beta   90.00
_cell.angle_gamma   90.00
#
_symmetry.space_group_name_H-M   'P 1'
#
loop_
_entity.id
_entity.type
_entity.pdbx_description
1 polymer ?
#
loop_
_entity_poly.entity_id
_entity_poly.type
_entity_poly.pdbx_seq_one_letter_code
_entity_poly.pdbx_strand_id
1 'polypeptide(L)'
;MTTEELKALMTQVMNDSVAPLRAELEALKAAKVQAHNDSSDEEKPSVDEKKEHDAVPAAAEAIAGPLDTKEDDSDMPAPAAAAPVTADSDEAQESGQNAEIAELKAKIAALEAATKAAPVLSDEEEAAIADAQVHADSVYQLHGQRAPRPMERESLLAYRRRLAKGLQKFSDSQKDVKISAINDAQYLAYVEKQVYADAAKAAQSGITMKRGLQKIEKRGAMGQTYFEYVGDIGSWMADSSLPVSVVKPHRDRKYVTV
;
A
#
# COMPACT_ATOMS: atom_id res chain seq x y z
N MET A 1 -31.42 -18.93 44.84
CA MET A 1 -30.25 -18.13 44.45
C MET A 1 -29.76 -17.35 45.65
N THR A 2 -29.18 -18.08 46.61
CA THR A 2 -28.41 -17.47 47.69
C THR A 2 -27.08 -16.96 47.15
N THR A 3 -26.43 -16.05 47.86
CA THR A 3 -25.14 -15.46 47.43
C THR A 3 -24.03 -16.51 47.30
N GLU A 4 -24.16 -17.63 47.99
CA GLU A 4 -23.20 -18.75 47.92
C GLU A 4 -23.39 -19.60 46.67
N GLU A 5 -24.64 -19.84 46.25
CA GLU A 5 -24.97 -20.52 44.99
C GLU A 5 -24.45 -19.75 43.77
N LEU A 6 -24.55 -18.41 43.79
CA LEU A 6 -24.08 -17.56 42.68
C LEU A 6 -22.55 -17.56 42.58
N LYS A 7 -21.84 -17.54 43.72
CA LYS A 7 -20.38 -17.67 43.75
C LYS A 7 -19.91 -19.03 43.25
N ALA A 8 -20.55 -20.12 43.67
CA ALA A 8 -20.23 -21.46 43.21
C ALA A 8 -20.42 -21.59 41.69
N LEU A 9 -21.53 -21.07 41.16
CA LEU A 9 -21.82 -21.10 39.73
C LEU A 9 -20.82 -20.25 38.93
N MET A 10 -20.43 -19.08 39.44
CA MET A 10 -19.41 -18.23 38.81
C MET A 10 -18.03 -18.91 38.80
N THR A 11 -17.63 -19.59 39.88
CA THR A 11 -16.38 -20.36 39.91
C THR A 11 -16.39 -21.55 38.95
N GLN A 12 -17.55 -22.20 38.79
CA GLN A 12 -17.72 -23.31 37.86
C GLN A 12 -17.61 -22.84 36.41
N VAL A 13 -18.33 -21.76 36.05
CA VAL A 13 -18.25 -21.17 34.71
C VAL A 13 -16.84 -20.69 34.38
N MET A 14 -16.11 -20.11 35.35
CA MET A 14 -14.71 -19.73 35.16
C MET A 14 -13.82 -20.95 34.93
N ASN A 15 -13.95 -22.01 35.72
CA ASN A 15 -13.16 -23.23 35.53
C ASN A 15 -13.46 -23.92 34.19
N ASP A 16 -14.74 -23.98 33.78
CA ASP A 16 -15.14 -24.58 32.50
C ASP A 16 -14.62 -23.77 31.31
N SER A 17 -14.51 -22.44 31.43
CA SER A 17 -13.96 -21.57 30.38
C SER A 17 -12.42 -21.65 30.27
N VAL A 18 -11.73 -21.91 31.39
CA VAL A 18 -10.25 -21.95 31.44
C VAL A 18 -9.70 -23.35 31.17
N ALA A 19 -10.47 -24.41 31.42
CA ALA A 19 -10.08 -25.79 31.10
C ALA A 19 -9.67 -26.03 29.63
N PRO A 20 -10.43 -25.60 28.60
CA PRO A 20 -10.03 -25.78 27.21
C PRO A 20 -8.78 -24.97 26.85
N LEU A 21 -8.64 -23.75 27.39
CA LEU A 21 -7.45 -22.91 27.16
C LEU A 21 -6.18 -23.52 27.75
N ARG A 22 -6.28 -24.22 28.89
CA ARG A 22 -5.15 -24.97 29.47
C ARG A 22 -4.77 -26.18 28.61
N ALA A 23 -5.75 -26.90 28.07
CA ALA A 23 -5.50 -28.02 27.16
C ALA A 23 -4.84 -27.55 25.85
N GLU A 24 -5.24 -26.41 25.30
CA GLU A 24 -4.60 -25.82 24.11
C GLU A 24 -3.16 -25.36 24.41
N LEU A 25 -2.89 -24.78 25.58
CA LEU A 25 -1.54 -24.41 26.00
C LEU A 25 -0.61 -25.63 26.17
N GLU A 26 -1.12 -26.75 26.69
CA GLU A 26 -0.34 -27.99 26.77
C GLU A 26 -0.13 -28.64 25.39
N ALA A 27 -1.13 -28.61 24.51
CA ALA A 27 -0.99 -29.09 23.14
C ALA A 27 0.03 -28.26 22.35
N LEU A 28 0.03 -26.93 22.52
CA LEU A 28 1.02 -26.04 21.91
C LEU A 28 2.43 -26.28 22.48
N LYS A 29 2.56 -26.53 23.79
CA LYS A 29 3.84 -26.91 24.39
C LYS A 29 4.35 -28.25 23.88
N ALA A 30 3.48 -29.26 23.75
CA ALA A 30 3.83 -30.56 23.20
C ALA A 30 4.27 -30.46 21.72
N ALA A 31 3.53 -29.69 20.90
CA ALA A 31 3.89 -29.45 19.50
C ALA A 31 5.23 -28.70 19.35
N LYS A 32 5.53 -27.75 20.24
CA LYS A 32 6.82 -27.03 20.26
C LYS A 32 7.99 -27.95 20.62
N VAL A 33 7.79 -28.88 21.54
CA VAL A 33 8.82 -29.88 21.93
C VAL A 33 9.05 -30.88 20.79
N GLN A 34 7.99 -31.32 20.09
CA GLN A 34 8.11 -32.19 18.92
C GLN A 34 8.85 -31.50 17.76
N ALA A 35 8.53 -30.23 17.48
CA ALA A 35 9.23 -29.45 16.45
C ALA A 35 10.72 -29.20 16.77
N HIS A 36 11.10 -29.20 18.05
CA HIS A 36 12.50 -29.03 18.47
C HIS A 36 13.28 -30.36 18.46
N ASN A 37 12.60 -31.50 18.56
CA ASN A 37 13.23 -32.83 18.52
C ASN A 37 13.45 -33.32 17.08
N ASP A 38 12.70 -32.81 16.11
CA ASP A 38 12.79 -33.15 14.68
C ASP A 38 13.81 -32.27 13.91
N SER A 39 14.49 -31.33 14.59
CA SER A 39 15.48 -30.43 13.98
C SER A 39 16.93 -30.66 14.47
N SER A 40 17.22 -31.82 15.06
CA SER A 40 18.54 -32.15 15.64
C SER A 40 19.25 -33.33 14.97
N ASP A 41 18.97 -33.60 13.69
CA ASP A 41 19.73 -34.57 12.91
C ASP A 41 19.92 -34.04 11.47
N GLU A 42 20.78 -33.03 11.31
CA GLU A 42 21.44 -32.73 10.03
C GLU A 42 22.69 -31.85 10.29
N GLU A 43 23.81 -32.33 9.74
CA GLU A 43 25.20 -31.96 10.03
C GLU A 43 25.59 -30.53 9.59
N LYS A 44 26.46 -29.87 10.38
CA LYS A 44 27.41 -28.83 9.92
C LYS A 44 28.79 -29.48 9.79
N PRO A 45 29.66 -29.13 8.81
CA PRO A 45 30.41 -27.86 8.81
C PRO A 45 30.60 -27.27 7.37
N SER A 46 31.01 -26.03 7.11
CA SER A 46 32.14 -25.29 7.65
C SER A 46 32.01 -23.77 7.45
N VAL A 47 32.67 -23.05 8.36
CA VAL A 47 32.95 -21.61 8.36
C VAL A 47 34.16 -21.35 7.45
N ASP A 48 34.11 -20.30 6.63
CA ASP A 48 35.31 -19.64 6.11
C ASP A 48 35.05 -18.12 6.08
N GLU A 49 35.84 -17.39 6.87
CA GLU A 49 35.85 -15.93 6.98
C GLU A 49 36.70 -15.32 5.87
N LYS A 50 36.19 -14.30 5.17
CA LYS A 50 37.02 -13.20 4.64
C LYS A 50 36.29 -11.86 4.70
N LYS A 51 36.68 -11.05 5.68
CA LYS A 51 36.71 -9.57 5.56
C LYS A 51 37.81 -9.22 4.56
N GLU A 52 37.56 -8.26 3.68
CA GLU A 52 38.43 -7.08 3.50
C GLU A 52 37.77 -6.02 2.60
N HIS A 53 38.10 -4.77 2.93
CA HIS A 53 37.77 -3.50 2.29
C HIS A 53 38.20 -3.47 0.81
N ASP A 54 37.52 -2.68 -0.04
CA ASP A 54 38.17 -1.47 -0.60
C ASP A 54 37.22 -0.51 -1.36
N ALA A 55 37.56 0.77 -1.20
CA ALA A 55 37.45 1.93 -2.07
C ALA A 55 36.27 2.16 -3.07
N VAL A 56 35.63 3.30 -2.82
CA VAL A 56 34.97 4.24 -3.76
C VAL A 56 35.91 4.61 -4.92
N PRO A 57 35.38 5.02 -6.09
CA PRO A 57 35.82 6.32 -6.58
C PRO A 57 34.67 7.24 -7.02
N ALA A 58 34.86 8.50 -6.62
CA ALA A 58 34.13 9.66 -7.06
C ALA A 58 34.29 9.87 -8.58
N ALA A 59 33.20 10.23 -9.25
CA ALA A 59 33.21 10.81 -10.58
C ALA A 59 32.50 12.16 -10.51
N ALA A 60 33.30 13.21 -10.27
CA ALA A 60 32.96 14.60 -10.50
C ALA A 60 33.95 15.13 -11.53
N GLU A 61 33.43 15.57 -12.68
CA GLU A 61 34.01 16.44 -13.73
C GLU A 61 33.15 16.23 -15.00
N ALA A 62 32.79 17.19 -15.86
CA ALA A 62 33.12 18.60 -16.00
C ALA A 62 32.09 19.24 -16.94
N ILE A 63 31.57 20.43 -16.63
CA ILE A 63 31.13 21.41 -17.64
C ILE A 63 31.51 22.80 -17.09
N ALA A 64 32.78 23.15 -17.26
CA ALA A 64 33.30 24.48 -17.06
C ALA A 64 34.07 24.88 -18.31
N GLY A 65 33.68 26.00 -18.90
CA GLY A 65 34.41 26.71 -19.95
C GLY A 65 33.55 27.85 -20.49
N PRO A 66 34.13 28.96 -20.96
CA PRO A 66 35.42 29.55 -20.62
C PRO A 66 35.31 31.04 -20.20
N LEU A 67 36.36 31.47 -19.50
CA LEU A 67 36.73 32.86 -19.22
C LEU A 67 36.94 33.61 -20.55
N ASP A 68 36.29 34.76 -20.75
CA ASP A 68 36.69 35.73 -21.78
C ASP A 68 36.69 37.14 -21.17
N THR A 69 37.89 37.67 -21.03
CA THR A 69 38.21 39.05 -20.64
C THR A 69 38.20 39.92 -21.89
N LYS A 70 37.32 40.91 -21.97
CA LYS A 70 37.56 42.13 -22.77
C LYS A 70 37.05 43.38 -22.05
N GLU A 71 38.00 44.26 -21.88
CA GLU A 71 37.93 45.68 -21.57
C GLU A 71 37.00 46.40 -22.57
N ASP A 72 36.23 47.38 -22.09
CA ASP A 72 36.01 48.59 -22.86
C ASP A 72 35.86 49.78 -21.89
N ASP A 73 36.81 50.69 -22.02
CA ASP A 73 36.88 52.01 -21.41
C ASP A 73 35.78 52.90 -21.99
N SER A 74 35.21 53.80 -21.18
CA SER A 74 35.22 55.27 -21.41
C SER A 74 34.03 56.01 -20.80
N ASP A 75 34.39 57.19 -20.29
CA ASP A 75 33.59 58.38 -19.99
C ASP A 75 32.76 58.47 -18.69
N MET A 76 33.48 58.88 -17.63
CA MET A 76 32.99 59.95 -16.75
C MET A 76 32.80 61.25 -17.54
N PRO A 77 31.79 62.06 -17.17
CA PRO A 77 32.17 63.39 -16.70
C PRO A 77 31.57 63.73 -15.33
N ALA A 78 32.49 64.14 -14.46
CA ALA A 78 32.49 65.17 -13.40
C ALA A 78 31.19 65.91 -12.95
N PRO A 79 31.23 66.50 -11.73
CA PRO A 79 30.16 66.52 -10.74
C PRO A 79 29.43 67.87 -10.61
N ALA A 80 28.18 67.86 -10.14
CA ALA A 80 27.58 68.92 -9.32
C ALA A 80 26.10 68.62 -8.99
N ALA A 81 25.78 68.41 -7.71
CA ALA A 81 24.68 69.08 -7.01
C ALA A 81 24.49 68.46 -5.62
N ALA A 82 24.77 69.26 -4.60
CA ALA A 82 24.49 68.96 -3.20
C ALA A 82 22.98 68.83 -2.96
N ALA A 83 22.59 67.77 -2.25
CA ALA A 83 21.37 67.70 -1.47
C ALA A 83 21.71 67.02 -0.13
N PRO A 84 21.38 67.64 1.02
CA PRO A 84 21.75 67.09 2.33
C PRO A 84 20.87 65.88 2.63
N VAL A 85 21.44 64.68 2.63
CA VAL A 85 20.76 63.50 3.16
C VAL A 85 20.85 63.59 4.68
N THR A 86 19.71 63.93 5.26
CA THR A 86 19.43 63.89 6.70
C THR A 86 19.75 62.52 7.25
N ALA A 87 20.68 62.46 8.21
CA ALA A 87 21.12 61.24 8.91
C ALA A 87 20.10 60.71 9.94
N ASP A 88 18.80 60.88 9.70
CA ASP A 88 17.72 60.57 10.66
C ASP A 88 16.70 59.53 10.12
N SER A 89 16.90 58.96 8.93
CA SER A 89 15.96 57.97 8.35
C SER A 89 16.40 56.50 8.43
N ASP A 90 17.64 56.21 8.82
CA ASP A 90 18.16 54.83 8.85
C ASP A 90 17.72 54.04 10.11
N GLU A 91 17.65 54.66 11.29
CA GLU A 91 17.28 53.94 12.52
C GLU A 91 15.79 53.53 12.57
N ALA A 92 14.93 54.26 11.85
CA ALA A 92 13.50 53.93 11.75
C ALA A 92 13.23 52.81 10.74
N GLN A 93 14.03 52.69 9.69
CA GLN A 93 13.93 51.58 8.73
C GLN A 93 14.60 50.31 9.28
N GLU A 94 15.69 50.42 10.03
CA GLU A 94 16.31 49.27 10.71
C GLU A 94 15.42 48.70 11.82
N SER A 95 14.70 49.52 12.59
CA SER A 95 13.78 49.01 13.63
C SER A 95 12.57 48.27 13.05
N GLY A 96 12.02 48.73 11.92
CA GLY A 96 10.98 48.04 11.17
C GLY A 96 11.46 46.72 10.56
N GLN A 97 12.64 46.72 9.92
CA GLN A 97 13.25 45.52 9.37
C GLN A 97 13.64 44.52 10.48
N ASN A 98 14.11 44.98 11.64
CA ASN A 98 14.44 44.13 12.77
C ASN A 98 13.20 43.51 13.42
N ALA A 99 12.07 44.22 13.44
CA ALA A 99 10.79 43.67 13.89
C ALA A 99 10.26 42.60 12.92
N GLU A 100 10.36 42.83 11.61
CA GLU A 100 10.01 41.85 10.59
C GLU A 100 10.94 40.62 10.63
N ILE A 101 12.24 40.82 10.83
CA ILE A 101 13.21 39.73 11.00
C ILE A 101 12.93 38.94 12.29
N ALA A 102 12.52 39.60 13.38
CA ALA A 102 12.14 38.93 14.61
C ALA A 102 10.84 38.12 14.45
N GLU A 103 9.84 38.64 13.74
CA GLU A 103 8.63 37.89 13.39
C GLU A 103 8.92 36.72 12.45
N LEU A 104 9.77 36.91 11.44
CA LEU A 104 10.17 35.85 10.52
C LEU A 104 10.96 34.77 11.25
N LYS A 105 11.87 35.14 12.17
CA LYS A 105 12.58 34.19 13.04
C LYS A 105 11.64 33.47 13.99
N ALA A 106 10.62 34.14 14.53
CA ALA A 106 9.61 33.49 15.36
C ALA A 106 8.75 32.49 14.56
N LYS A 107 8.37 32.85 13.32
CA LYS A 107 7.66 31.95 12.39
C LYS A 107 8.55 30.76 11.99
N ILE A 108 9.84 30.99 11.72
CA ILE A 108 10.81 29.92 11.43
C ILE A 108 10.98 29.02 12.64
N ALA A 109 11.17 29.57 13.84
CA ALA A 109 11.29 28.77 15.06
C ALA A 109 10.02 27.96 15.36
N ALA A 110 8.83 28.51 15.10
CA ALA A 110 7.57 27.80 15.23
C ALA A 110 7.43 26.67 14.20
N LEU A 111 7.85 26.89 12.95
CA LEU A 111 7.86 25.88 11.88
C LEU A 111 8.92 24.80 12.13
N GLU A 112 10.09 25.17 12.63
CA GLU A 112 11.16 24.25 13.02
C GLU A 112 10.76 23.41 14.24
N ALA A 113 10.08 24.00 15.22
CA ALA A 113 9.52 23.25 16.35
C ALA A 113 8.41 22.28 15.89
N ALA A 114 7.55 22.70 14.95
CA ALA A 114 6.50 21.85 14.39
C ALA A 114 7.05 20.71 13.52
N THR A 115 8.13 20.95 12.77
CA THR A 115 8.77 19.93 11.92
C THR A 115 9.64 18.96 12.73
N LYS A 116 10.26 19.40 13.83
CA LYS A 116 11.04 18.56 14.74
C LYS A 116 10.16 17.69 15.66
N ALA A 117 8.89 18.07 15.82
CA ALA A 117 7.86 17.28 16.52
C ALA A 117 7.09 16.34 15.58
N ALA A 118 7.49 16.19 14.32
CA ALA A 118 6.97 15.12 13.47
C ALA A 118 7.44 13.78 14.05
N PRO A 119 6.52 12.87 14.44
CA PRO A 119 6.90 11.61 15.03
C PRO A 119 7.72 10.80 14.01
N VAL A 120 8.90 10.38 14.41
CA VAL A 120 9.56 9.23 13.78
C VAL A 120 8.57 8.08 13.95
N LEU A 121 8.12 7.50 12.83
CA LEU A 121 7.25 6.32 12.83
C LEU A 121 7.89 5.30 13.77
N SER A 122 7.14 4.77 14.72
CA SER A 122 7.66 3.68 15.54
C SER A 122 7.84 2.45 14.65
N ASP A 123 8.78 1.57 14.99
CA ASP A 123 9.00 0.30 14.27
C ASP A 123 7.69 -0.51 14.12
N GLU A 124 6.76 -0.38 15.07
CA GLU A 124 5.43 -0.99 15.03
C GLU A 124 4.53 -0.38 13.94
N GLU A 125 4.58 0.94 13.74
CA GLU A 125 3.83 1.61 12.68
C GLU A 125 4.42 1.26 11.30
N GLU A 126 5.75 1.14 11.20
CA GLU A 126 6.41 0.70 9.96
C GLU A 126 6.00 -0.74 9.59
N ALA A 127 5.98 -1.65 10.57
CA ALA A 127 5.49 -3.01 10.37
C ALA A 127 4.01 -3.03 9.93
N ALA A 128 3.16 -2.23 10.57
CA ALA A 128 1.74 -2.14 10.22
C ALA A 128 1.50 -1.53 8.82
N ILE A 129 2.35 -0.61 8.37
CA ILE A 129 2.34 -0.07 7.00
C ILE A 129 2.74 -1.15 6.00
N ALA A 130 3.77 -1.94 6.30
CA ALA A 130 4.20 -3.05 5.46
C ALA A 130 3.09 -4.10 5.33
N ASP A 131 2.44 -4.48 6.44
CA ASP A 131 1.31 -5.43 6.43
C ASP A 131 0.14 -4.91 5.59
N ALA A 132 -0.21 -3.62 5.74
CA ALA A 132 -1.25 -2.97 4.95
C ALA A 132 -0.90 -2.97 3.45
N GLN A 133 0.38 -2.75 3.12
CA GLN A 133 0.84 -2.81 1.74
C GLN A 133 0.72 -4.22 1.15
N VAL A 134 1.17 -5.26 1.87
CA VAL A 134 1.06 -6.66 1.41
C VAL A 134 -0.40 -7.03 1.16
N HIS A 135 -1.29 -6.64 2.07
CA HIS A 135 -2.71 -6.90 1.91
C HIS A 135 -3.29 -6.19 0.69
N ALA A 136 -2.98 -4.90 0.50
CA ALA A 136 -3.44 -4.15 -0.66
C ALA A 136 -2.85 -4.68 -1.97
N ASP A 137 -1.55 -5.01 -2.02
CA ASP A 137 -0.89 -5.56 -3.20
C ASP A 137 -1.59 -6.83 -3.68
N SER A 138 -2.08 -7.69 -2.78
CA SER A 138 -2.85 -8.89 -3.15
C SER A 138 -4.10 -8.57 -3.97
N VAL A 139 -4.82 -7.48 -3.64
CA VAL A 139 -6.05 -7.07 -4.34
C VAL A 139 -5.72 -6.28 -5.59
N TYR A 140 -4.73 -5.39 -5.55
CA TYR A 140 -4.27 -4.62 -6.70
C TYR A 140 -3.77 -5.52 -7.83
N GLN A 141 -3.07 -6.61 -7.50
CA GLN A 141 -2.58 -7.59 -8.46
C GLN A 141 -3.72 -8.26 -9.25
N LEU A 142 -4.89 -8.48 -8.63
CA LEU A 142 -6.06 -9.03 -9.33
C LEU A 142 -6.55 -8.11 -10.46
N HIS A 143 -6.27 -6.81 -10.34
CA HIS A 143 -6.59 -5.80 -11.34
C HIS A 143 -5.41 -5.49 -12.28
N GLY A 144 -4.30 -6.23 -12.19
CA GLY A 144 -3.08 -5.97 -12.95
C GLY A 144 -2.38 -4.66 -12.57
N GLN A 145 -2.69 -4.12 -11.40
CA GLN A 145 -2.11 -2.89 -10.87
C GLN A 145 -1.22 -3.22 -9.67
N ARG A 146 -0.39 -2.26 -9.26
CA ARG A 146 0.44 -2.36 -8.05
C ARG A 146 -0.07 -1.36 -7.00
N ALA A 147 -0.03 -1.74 -5.72
CA ALA A 147 -0.35 -0.80 -4.67
C ALA A 147 0.67 0.37 -4.65
N PRO A 148 0.21 1.61 -4.49
CA PRO A 148 1.11 2.76 -4.31
C PRO A 148 2.03 2.57 -3.11
N ARG A 149 3.33 2.89 -3.25
CA ARG A 149 4.30 2.82 -2.15
C ARG A 149 3.98 3.84 -1.05
N PRO A 150 4.22 3.54 0.24
CA PRO A 150 4.12 4.50 1.33
C PRO A 150 4.95 5.76 1.07
N MET A 151 4.42 6.94 1.42
CA MET A 151 5.18 8.19 1.31
C MET A 151 5.96 8.46 2.60
N GLU A 152 7.06 9.21 2.48
CA GLU A 152 7.86 9.62 3.64
C GLU A 152 6.98 10.40 4.63
N ARG A 153 7.03 10.00 5.91
CA ARG A 153 6.26 10.62 7.01
C ARG A 153 4.74 10.56 6.83
N GLU A 154 4.22 9.64 6.01
CA GLU A 154 2.79 9.36 5.93
C GLU A 154 2.35 8.56 7.17
N SER A 155 1.27 8.97 7.83
CA SER A 155 0.69 8.18 8.91
C SER A 155 0.00 6.92 8.38
N LEU A 156 -0.04 5.85 9.17
CA LEU A 156 -0.71 4.59 8.80
C LEU A 156 -2.15 4.81 8.30
N LEU A 157 -2.89 5.69 8.96
CA LEU A 157 -4.27 6.02 8.59
C LEU A 157 -4.34 6.74 7.23
N ALA A 158 -3.45 7.72 6.99
CA ALA A 158 -3.37 8.40 5.71
C ALA A 158 -3.03 7.44 4.57
N TYR A 159 -2.09 6.51 4.81
CA TYR A 159 -1.70 5.50 3.85
C TYR A 159 -2.86 4.56 3.48
N ARG A 160 -3.55 4.00 4.48
CA ARG A 160 -4.73 3.16 4.26
C ARG A 160 -5.83 3.86 3.46
N ARG A 161 -6.08 5.14 3.72
CA ARG A 161 -7.05 5.94 2.93
C ARG A 161 -6.65 6.05 1.47
N ARG A 162 -5.35 6.23 1.18
CA ARG A 162 -4.85 6.33 -0.19
C ARG A 162 -5.01 5.00 -0.94
N LEU A 163 -4.74 3.87 -0.28
CA LEU A 163 -4.96 2.53 -0.83
C LEU A 163 -6.44 2.27 -1.12
N ALA A 164 -7.31 2.50 -0.13
CA ALA A 164 -8.75 2.32 -0.28
C ALA A 164 -9.33 3.21 -1.41
N LYS A 165 -8.88 4.47 -1.53
CA LYS A 165 -9.31 5.38 -2.59
C LYS A 165 -8.97 4.89 -3.99
N GLY A 166 -7.84 4.21 -4.18
CA GLY A 166 -7.48 3.68 -5.49
C GLY A 166 -8.33 2.47 -5.92
N LEU A 167 -8.83 1.68 -4.96
CA LEU A 167 -9.72 0.54 -5.20
C LEU A 167 -11.21 0.89 -5.16
N GLN A 168 -11.56 2.05 -4.61
CA GLN A 168 -12.92 2.57 -4.50
C GLN A 168 -13.72 2.54 -5.82
N LYS A 169 -13.04 2.74 -6.95
CA LYS A 169 -13.64 2.67 -8.30
C LYS A 169 -14.30 1.33 -8.65
N PHE A 170 -13.94 0.26 -7.94
CA PHE A 170 -14.48 -1.09 -8.15
C PHE A 170 -15.61 -1.44 -7.17
N SER A 171 -15.90 -0.57 -6.20
CA SER A 171 -16.97 -0.78 -5.23
C SER A 171 -18.15 0.13 -5.55
N ASP A 172 -19.27 -0.44 -5.97
CA ASP A 172 -20.50 0.32 -6.18
C ASP A 172 -21.09 0.88 -4.88
N SER A 173 -20.82 0.22 -3.75
CA SER A 173 -21.33 0.62 -2.45
C SER A 173 -20.58 1.80 -1.84
N GLN A 174 -19.28 1.93 -2.16
CA GLN A 174 -18.40 2.94 -1.58
C GLN A 174 -17.93 4.01 -2.56
N LYS A 175 -18.29 3.95 -3.86
CA LYS A 175 -17.84 4.93 -4.87
C LYS A 175 -18.17 6.40 -4.57
N ASP A 176 -19.28 6.65 -3.89
CA ASP A 176 -19.74 8.01 -3.57
C ASP A 176 -19.27 8.50 -2.19
N VAL A 177 -18.65 7.64 -1.39
CA VAL A 177 -18.22 7.95 -0.02
C VAL A 177 -16.88 8.70 -0.03
N LYS A 178 -16.80 9.80 0.72
CA LYS A 178 -15.55 10.56 0.87
C LYS A 178 -14.60 9.88 1.86
N ILE A 179 -13.89 8.84 1.41
CA ILE A 179 -12.92 8.07 2.24
C ILE A 179 -11.84 8.97 2.85
N SER A 180 -11.48 10.07 2.17
CA SER A 180 -10.51 11.05 2.68
C SER A 180 -10.94 11.79 3.95
N ALA A 181 -12.24 11.86 4.23
CA ALA A 181 -12.77 12.55 5.41
C ALA A 181 -12.87 11.64 6.66
N ILE A 182 -12.63 10.34 6.50
CA ILE A 182 -12.68 9.39 7.60
C ILE A 182 -11.43 9.55 8.45
N ASN A 183 -11.60 9.94 9.71
CA ASN A 183 -10.51 10.06 10.69
C ASN A 183 -10.54 8.97 11.77
N ASP A 184 -11.61 8.17 11.83
CA ASP A 184 -11.71 7.03 12.74
C ASP A 184 -11.08 5.78 12.10
N ALA A 185 -10.09 5.21 12.79
CA ALA A 185 -9.38 4.02 12.35
C ALA A 185 -10.26 2.76 12.28
N GLN A 186 -11.25 2.62 13.17
CA GLN A 186 -12.14 1.45 13.20
C GLN A 186 -13.13 1.49 12.05
N TYR A 187 -13.73 2.66 11.82
CA TYR A 187 -14.60 2.86 10.66
C TYR A 187 -13.84 2.70 9.34
N LEU A 188 -12.61 3.21 9.26
CA LEU A 188 -11.76 3.00 8.08
C LEU A 188 -11.50 1.51 7.81
N ALA A 189 -11.24 0.71 8.85
CA ALA A 189 -11.02 -0.73 8.70
C ALA A 189 -12.26 -1.47 8.18
N TYR A 190 -13.48 -1.05 8.56
CA TYR A 190 -14.72 -1.61 8.01
C TYR A 190 -14.89 -1.25 6.53
N VAL A 191 -14.71 0.02 6.19
CA VAL A 191 -14.79 0.51 4.80
C VAL A 191 -13.74 -0.17 3.93
N GLU A 192 -12.51 -0.27 4.40
CA GLU A 192 -11.39 -0.94 3.71
C GLU A 192 -11.73 -2.39 3.38
N LYS A 193 -12.23 -3.17 4.36
CA LYS A 193 -12.67 -4.56 4.14
C LYS A 193 -13.75 -4.66 3.07
N GLN A 194 -14.73 -3.75 3.09
CA GLN A 194 -15.81 -3.74 2.10
C GLN A 194 -15.28 -3.40 0.70
N VAL A 195 -14.46 -2.36 0.58
CA VAL A 195 -13.86 -1.94 -0.71
C VAL A 195 -12.99 -3.06 -1.28
N TYR A 196 -12.17 -3.73 -0.47
CA TYR A 196 -11.31 -4.82 -0.93
C TYR A 196 -12.11 -6.06 -1.33
N ALA A 197 -13.15 -6.41 -0.56
CA ALA A 197 -14.03 -7.52 -0.92
C ALA A 197 -14.78 -7.25 -2.24
N ASP A 198 -15.28 -6.04 -2.42
CA ASP A 198 -15.96 -5.62 -3.65
C ASP A 198 -14.99 -5.60 -4.83
N ALA A 199 -13.78 -5.06 -4.64
CA ALA A 199 -12.75 -5.05 -5.67
C ALA A 199 -12.32 -6.46 -6.07
N ALA A 200 -12.17 -7.38 -5.12
CA ALA A 200 -11.86 -8.78 -5.42
C ALA A 200 -12.99 -9.47 -6.19
N LYS A 201 -14.25 -9.24 -5.80
CA LYS A 201 -15.43 -9.73 -6.54
C LYS A 201 -15.50 -9.15 -7.95
N ALA A 202 -15.23 -7.86 -8.11
CA ALA A 202 -15.20 -7.20 -9.41
C ALA A 202 -14.16 -7.84 -10.34
N ALA A 203 -12.95 -8.11 -9.84
CA ALA A 203 -11.93 -8.82 -10.61
C ALA A 203 -12.39 -10.23 -11.03
N GLN A 204 -13.01 -10.99 -10.11
CA GLN A 204 -13.56 -12.31 -10.39
C GLN A 204 -14.73 -12.27 -11.40
N SER A 205 -15.55 -11.22 -11.36
CA SER A 205 -16.64 -11.02 -12.32
C SER A 205 -16.11 -10.78 -13.74
N GLY A 206 -15.00 -10.03 -13.87
CA GLY A 206 -14.32 -9.84 -15.16
C GLY A 206 -13.72 -11.14 -15.71
N ILE A 207 -13.22 -12.01 -14.84
CA ILE A 207 -12.74 -13.35 -15.21
C ILE A 207 -13.90 -14.24 -15.68
N THR A 208 -15.07 -14.15 -15.04
CA THR A 208 -16.25 -14.95 -15.41
C THR A 208 -16.93 -14.49 -16.69
N MET A 209 -16.95 -13.19 -16.99
CA MET A 209 -17.47 -12.70 -18.30
C MET A 209 -16.54 -13.05 -19.47
N LYS A 210 -15.23 -13.20 -19.22
CA LYS A 210 -14.26 -13.75 -20.18
C LYS A 210 -14.14 -15.28 -20.15
N ARG A 211 -15.05 -15.99 -19.48
CA ARG A 211 -15.01 -17.45 -19.32
C ARG A 211 -15.42 -18.18 -20.61
N GLY A 212 -14.78 -17.79 -21.71
CA GLY A 212 -14.47 -18.69 -22.79
C GLY A 212 -13.49 -19.78 -22.33
N LEU A 213 -13.29 -20.81 -23.14
CA LEU A 213 -12.31 -21.86 -22.89
C LEU A 213 -10.91 -21.25 -22.58
N GLN A 214 -10.40 -21.42 -21.36
CA GLN A 214 -9.10 -20.89 -20.94
C GLN A 214 -8.00 -21.93 -21.13
N LYS A 215 -6.86 -21.52 -21.69
CA LYS A 215 -5.67 -22.35 -21.82
C LYS A 215 -4.76 -22.15 -20.61
N ILE A 216 -4.57 -23.18 -19.81
CA ILE A 216 -3.64 -23.20 -18.68
C ILE A 216 -2.37 -23.94 -19.13
N GLU A 217 -1.25 -23.24 -19.13
CA GLU A 217 0.06 -23.86 -19.36
C GLU A 217 0.62 -24.39 -18.04
N LYS A 218 0.88 -25.69 -17.98
CA LYS A 218 1.50 -26.36 -16.84
C LYS A 218 2.85 -26.91 -17.26
N ARG A 219 3.89 -26.63 -16.46
CA ARG A 219 5.21 -27.23 -16.63
C ARG A 219 5.37 -28.38 -15.65
N GLY A 220 5.56 -29.59 -16.18
CA GLY A 220 5.78 -30.79 -15.37
C GLY A 220 7.17 -30.82 -14.74
N ALA A 221 7.36 -31.72 -13.77
CA ALA A 221 8.64 -31.88 -13.05
C ALA A 221 9.83 -32.20 -13.97
N MET A 222 9.58 -32.84 -15.12
CA MET A 222 10.57 -33.15 -16.15
C MET A 222 10.71 -32.04 -17.22
N GLY A 223 10.20 -30.84 -16.97
CA GLY A 223 10.31 -29.69 -17.88
C GLY A 223 9.39 -29.71 -19.10
N GLN A 224 8.57 -30.75 -19.27
CA GLN A 224 7.57 -30.85 -20.33
C GLN A 224 6.41 -29.87 -20.09
N THR A 225 5.97 -29.16 -21.12
CA THR A 225 4.82 -28.25 -21.07
C THR A 225 3.55 -28.98 -21.52
N TYR A 226 2.53 -28.99 -20.66
CA TYR A 226 1.19 -29.49 -20.95
C TYR A 226 0.20 -28.33 -20.98
N PHE A 227 -0.79 -28.42 -21.86
CA PHE A 227 -1.88 -27.44 -21.93
C PHE A 227 -3.17 -28.08 -21.44
N GLU A 228 -3.73 -27.52 -20.38
CA GLU A 228 -5.04 -27.91 -19.87
C GLU A 228 -6.05 -26.83 -20.23
N TYR A 229 -7.14 -27.22 -20.89
CA TYR A 229 -8.20 -26.29 -21.25
C TYR A 229 -9.34 -26.41 -20.24
N VAL A 230 -9.64 -25.31 -19.54
CA VAL A 230 -10.70 -25.27 -18.52
C VAL A 230 -11.76 -24.26 -18.95
N GLY A 231 -13.01 -24.68 -19.06
CA GLY A 231 -14.13 -23.81 -19.42
C GLY A 231 -15.19 -24.50 -20.27
N ASP A 232 -16.12 -23.71 -20.79
CA ASP A 232 -17.15 -24.20 -21.72
C ASP A 232 -16.61 -24.18 -23.15
N ILE A 233 -16.54 -25.33 -23.80
CA ILE A 233 -16.07 -25.45 -25.19
C ILE A 233 -17.07 -24.82 -26.18
N GLY A 234 -18.35 -24.74 -25.80
CA GLY A 234 -19.41 -24.13 -26.60
C GLY A 234 -19.17 -22.65 -26.83
N SER A 235 -18.63 -21.93 -25.85
CA SER A 235 -18.27 -20.51 -25.97
C SER A 235 -17.15 -20.23 -26.98
N TRP A 236 -16.16 -21.13 -27.09
CA TRP A 236 -15.07 -21.02 -28.07
C TRP A 236 -15.53 -21.41 -29.48
N MET A 237 -16.37 -22.44 -29.57
CA MET A 237 -16.95 -22.87 -30.84
C MET A 237 -18.12 -22.02 -31.31
N ALA A 238 -18.70 -21.16 -30.45
CA ALA A 238 -19.88 -20.35 -30.77
C ALA A 238 -19.69 -19.51 -32.04
N ASP A 239 -18.48 -19.01 -32.26
CA ASP A 239 -18.13 -18.20 -33.44
C ASP A 239 -17.98 -19.05 -34.72
N SER A 240 -17.67 -20.34 -34.59
CA SER A 240 -17.46 -21.27 -35.71
C SER A 240 -18.61 -22.25 -35.94
N SER A 241 -19.53 -22.39 -34.99
CA SER A 241 -20.71 -23.25 -35.11
C SER A 241 -21.86 -22.45 -35.71
N LEU A 242 -22.47 -22.98 -36.78
CA LEU A 242 -23.67 -22.37 -37.36
C LEU A 242 -24.76 -22.24 -36.29
N PRO A 243 -25.54 -21.15 -36.26
CA PRO A 243 -26.60 -20.97 -35.28
C PRO A 243 -27.55 -22.15 -35.40
N VAL A 244 -27.69 -22.93 -34.32
CA VAL A 244 -28.65 -24.03 -34.26
C VAL A 244 -30.04 -23.41 -34.35
N SER A 245 -30.61 -23.39 -35.56
CA SER A 245 -32.00 -22.98 -35.74
C SER A 245 -32.86 -24.07 -35.12
N VAL A 246 -33.34 -23.83 -33.90
CA VAL A 246 -34.37 -24.68 -33.28
C VAL A 246 -35.66 -24.43 -34.06
N VAL A 247 -35.87 -25.21 -35.11
CA VAL A 247 -37.14 -25.22 -35.83
C VAL A 247 -38.19 -25.76 -34.87
N LYS A 248 -39.06 -24.87 -34.40
CA LYS A 248 -40.18 -25.22 -33.53
C LYS A 248 -41.05 -26.22 -34.28
N PRO A 249 -41.24 -27.47 -33.80
CA PRO A 249 -42.03 -28.45 -34.52
C PRO A 249 -43.45 -27.91 -34.67
N HIS A 250 -43.89 -27.74 -35.92
CA HIS A 250 -45.26 -27.33 -36.23
C HIS A 250 -46.19 -28.44 -35.76
N ARG A 251 -46.97 -28.18 -34.70
CA ARG A 251 -47.89 -29.14 -34.07
C ARG A 251 -49.09 -29.52 -34.95
N ASP A 252 -49.23 -28.94 -36.14
CA ASP A 252 -50.44 -29.05 -36.96
C ASP A 252 -50.33 -30.02 -38.15
N ARG A 253 -49.35 -30.93 -38.18
CA ARG A 253 -49.37 -32.03 -39.15
C ARG A 253 -50.43 -33.06 -38.74
N LYS A 254 -51.68 -32.80 -39.14
CA LYS A 254 -52.74 -33.80 -39.15
C LYS A 254 -52.33 -34.92 -40.12
N TYR A 255 -51.99 -36.09 -39.59
CA TYR A 255 -51.83 -37.30 -40.39
C TYR A 255 -53.19 -37.68 -40.97
N VAL A 256 -53.34 -37.62 -42.29
CA VAL A 256 -54.46 -38.23 -42.99
C VAL A 256 -54.14 -39.72 -43.10
N THR A 257 -54.77 -40.53 -42.25
CA THR A 257 -54.77 -41.98 -42.41
C THR A 257 -55.69 -42.34 -43.57
N VAL A 258 -55.13 -42.98 -44.60
CA VAL A 258 -55.83 -43.59 -45.74
C VAL A 258 -56.49 -44.89 -45.29
#